data_AF-A0A8J7XSC7-F1
#
_entry.id   AF-A0A8J7XSC7-F1
#
_cell.length_a   1.000
_cell.length_b   1.000
_cell.length_c   1.000
_cell.angle_alpha   90.00
_cell.angle_beta   90.00
_cell.angle_gamma   90.00
#
_symmetry.space_group_name_H-M   'P 1'
#
loop_
_entity.id
_entity.type
_entity.pdbx_description
1 polymer ?
#
loop_
_entity_poly.entity_id
_entity_poly.type
_entity_poly.pdbx_seq_one_letter_code
_entity_poly.pdbx_strand_id
1 'polypeptide(L)'
;MSRWRISRGQAIDLQDWALEESGTKELLESLPELPKTGEVTPGLYVSFEIDKSELDGGVDWPDVGVATVFAVLEDGRKEYIGEVRAYNWEAIWLSTVDFDEIDDAHEWWESVIEAYERLTKSEDKHDI
;
A
#
# COMPACT_ATOMS: atom_id res chain seq x y z
N MET A 1 7.25 -26.75 -0.92
CA MET A 1 7.38 -25.60 -1.83
C MET A 1 6.09 -25.54 -2.60
N SER A 2 5.42 -24.39 -2.60
CA SER A 2 4.20 -24.21 -3.37
C SER A 2 4.46 -24.40 -4.86
N ARG A 3 3.46 -24.92 -5.57
CA ARG A 3 3.46 -25.02 -7.04
C ARG A 3 3.35 -23.64 -7.71
N TRP A 4 2.87 -22.64 -6.97
CA TRP A 4 2.54 -21.31 -7.45
C TRP A 4 3.51 -20.23 -6.98
N ARG A 5 4.57 -20.64 -6.28
CA ARG A 5 5.60 -19.72 -5.79
C ARG A 5 6.19 -18.91 -6.94
N ILE A 6 6.21 -17.59 -6.81
CA ILE A 6 6.86 -16.70 -7.77
C ILE A 6 8.24 -16.26 -7.27
N SER A 7 9.14 -15.96 -8.21
CA SER A 7 10.43 -15.36 -7.90
C SER A 7 10.28 -13.88 -7.56
N ARG A 8 11.31 -13.29 -6.95
CA ARG A 8 11.34 -11.85 -6.69
C ARG A 8 11.28 -11.01 -7.97
N GLY A 9 11.91 -11.47 -9.05
CA GLY A 9 11.84 -10.77 -10.34
C GLY A 9 10.40 -10.73 -10.87
N GLN A 10 9.72 -11.87 -10.86
CA GLN A 10 8.30 -11.96 -11.23
C GLN A 10 7.41 -11.10 -10.35
N ALA A 11 7.70 -10.98 -9.04
CA ALA A 11 6.95 -10.12 -8.15
C ALA A 11 7.13 -8.62 -8.47
N ILE A 12 8.32 -8.21 -8.93
CA ILE A 12 8.56 -6.84 -9.42
C ILE A 12 7.79 -6.61 -10.73
N ASP A 13 7.84 -7.56 -11.67
CA ASP A 13 7.06 -7.46 -12.92
C ASP A 13 5.54 -7.40 -12.64
N LEU A 14 5.07 -8.10 -11.60
CA LEU A 14 3.67 -8.05 -11.13
C LEU A 14 3.33 -6.69 -10.51
N GLN A 15 4.23 -6.15 -9.69
CA GLN A 15 4.08 -4.83 -9.10
C GLN A 15 3.97 -3.74 -10.17
N ASP A 16 4.88 -3.71 -11.13
CA ASP A 16 4.85 -2.74 -12.22
C ASP A 16 3.54 -2.83 -13.02
N TRP A 17 3.12 -4.04 -13.39
CA TRP A 17 1.84 -4.26 -14.06
C TRP A 17 0.64 -3.77 -13.23
N ALA A 18 0.58 -4.13 -11.95
CA ALA A 18 -0.56 -3.80 -11.11
C ALA A 18 -0.69 -2.29 -10.87
N LEU A 19 0.43 -1.59 -10.70
CA LEU A 19 0.44 -0.14 -10.55
C LEU A 19 -0.01 0.58 -11.84
N GLU A 20 0.39 0.07 -13.01
CA GLU A 20 -0.03 0.62 -14.30
C GLU A 20 -1.50 0.34 -14.60
N GLU A 21 -1.93 -0.91 -14.47
CA GLU A 21 -3.28 -1.35 -14.84
C GLU A 21 -4.35 -0.80 -13.88
N SER A 22 -4.02 -0.65 -12.59
CA SER A 22 -4.93 0.01 -11.64
C SER A 22 -5.03 1.52 -11.83
N GLY A 23 -4.05 2.16 -12.48
CA GLY A 23 -3.95 3.61 -12.55
C GLY A 23 -3.43 4.28 -11.27
N THR A 24 -2.95 3.50 -10.29
CA THR A 24 -2.41 4.04 -9.03
C THR A 24 -0.97 4.57 -9.13
N LYS A 25 -0.24 4.22 -10.21
CA LYS A 25 1.18 4.58 -10.39
C LYS A 25 1.47 6.07 -10.19
N GLU A 26 0.78 6.94 -10.93
CA GLU A 26 1.04 8.39 -10.88
C GLU A 26 0.68 8.99 -9.51
N LEU A 27 -0.37 8.46 -8.86
CA LEU A 27 -0.80 8.88 -7.53
C LEU A 27 0.27 8.54 -6.48
N LEU A 28 0.82 7.33 -6.55
CA LEU A 28 1.81 6.84 -5.61
C LEU A 28 3.21 7.40 -5.85
N GLU A 29 3.60 7.66 -7.09
CA GLU A 29 4.87 8.34 -7.42
C GLU A 29 4.94 9.78 -6.88
N SER A 30 3.80 10.39 -6.56
CA SER A 30 3.74 11.69 -5.91
C SER A 30 4.15 11.66 -4.42
N LEU A 31 4.14 10.47 -3.80
CA LEU A 31 4.48 10.29 -2.39
C LEU A 31 5.96 10.00 -2.17
N PRO A 32 6.55 10.47 -1.07
CA PRO A 32 7.86 10.01 -0.64
C PRO A 32 7.83 8.52 -0.25
N GLU A 33 8.88 7.79 -0.62
CA GLU A 33 9.04 6.40 -0.16
C GLU A 33 9.32 6.38 1.36
N LEU A 34 8.67 5.45 2.07
CA LEU A 34 8.80 5.31 3.51
C LEU A 34 10.26 4.95 3.88
N PRO A 35 10.96 5.79 4.67
CA PRO A 35 12.33 5.49 5.05
C PRO A 35 12.42 4.22 5.90
N LYS A 36 13.36 3.34 5.54
CA LYS A 36 13.65 2.09 6.28
C LYS A 36 14.39 2.33 7.60
N THR A 37 15.08 3.46 7.70
CA THR A 37 15.90 3.83 8.86
C THR A 37 15.89 5.35 9.05
N GLY A 38 15.99 5.80 10.30
CA GLY A 38 16.09 7.22 10.64
C GLY A 38 14.78 7.82 11.14
N GLU A 39 14.84 9.08 11.55
CA GLU A 39 13.66 9.87 11.88
C GLU A 39 12.88 10.19 10.60
N VAL A 40 11.57 10.05 10.66
CA VAL A 40 10.66 10.29 9.54
C VAL A 40 9.75 11.45 9.94
N THR A 41 9.67 12.47 9.10
CA THR A 41 8.79 13.60 9.35
C THR A 41 7.33 13.20 9.17
N PRO A 42 6.38 13.80 9.90
CA PRO A 42 4.97 13.53 9.72
C PRO A 42 4.53 13.77 8.27
N GLY A 43 3.64 12.91 7.76
CA GLY A 43 3.24 12.94 6.36
C GLY A 43 2.71 11.61 5.84
N LEU A 44 2.28 11.61 4.58
CA LEU A 44 1.87 10.40 3.87
C LEU A 44 3.07 9.84 3.08
N TYR A 45 3.27 8.52 3.15
CA TYR A 45 4.38 7.82 2.52
C TYR A 45 3.90 6.54 1.83
N VAL A 46 4.64 6.09 0.83
CA VAL A 46 4.41 4.82 0.16
C VAL A 46 5.56 3.84 0.41
N SER A 47 5.25 2.56 0.53
CA SER A 47 6.24 1.48 0.53
C SER A 47 5.94 0.55 -0.64
N PHE A 48 6.93 0.36 -1.52
CA PHE A 48 6.89 -0.62 -2.60
C PHE A 48 7.63 -1.92 -2.21
N GLU A 49 7.86 -2.13 -0.91
CA GLU A 49 8.53 -3.33 -0.41
C GLU A 49 7.63 -4.56 -0.51
N ILE A 50 7.98 -5.47 -1.42
CA ILE A 50 7.35 -6.78 -1.56
C ILE A 50 7.77 -7.70 -0.40
N ASP A 51 6.79 -8.20 0.36
CA ASP A 51 7.05 -9.22 1.39
C ASP A 51 7.39 -10.57 0.74
N LYS A 52 8.56 -11.10 1.09
CA LYS A 52 9.02 -12.41 0.61
C LYS A 52 8.14 -13.55 1.10
N SER A 53 7.44 -13.36 2.21
CA SER A 53 6.55 -14.38 2.77
C SER A 53 5.32 -14.61 1.89
N GLU A 54 4.83 -13.56 1.22
CA GLU A 54 3.68 -13.60 0.31
C GLU A 54 4.00 -14.36 -0.99
N LEU A 55 5.26 -14.43 -1.39
CA LEU A 55 5.67 -15.02 -2.69
C LEU A 55 5.47 -16.54 -2.80
N ASP A 56 5.27 -17.25 -1.69
CA ASP A 56 5.03 -18.71 -1.74
C ASP A 56 3.58 -19.03 -2.17
N GLY A 57 2.59 -18.18 -1.89
CA GLY A 57 1.16 -18.42 -2.23
C GLY A 57 0.50 -19.63 -1.53
N GLY A 58 1.28 -20.50 -0.87
CA GLY A 58 0.77 -21.65 -0.13
C GLY A 58 0.06 -22.66 -1.02
N VAL A 59 -1.28 -22.73 -0.90
CA VAL A 59 -2.14 -23.65 -1.66
C VAL A 59 -2.55 -23.04 -3.02
N ASP A 60 -2.64 -21.70 -3.08
CA ASP A 60 -3.10 -20.91 -4.21
C ASP A 60 -1.98 -19.97 -4.72
N TRP A 61 -2.30 -19.07 -5.65
CA TRP A 61 -1.32 -18.10 -6.11
C TRP A 61 -1.04 -17.05 -5.02
N PRO A 62 0.14 -16.41 -5.06
CA PRO A 62 0.47 -15.36 -4.12
C PRO A 62 -0.41 -14.12 -4.37
N ASP A 63 -1.00 -13.62 -3.29
CA ASP A 63 -1.61 -12.30 -3.20
C ASP A 63 -0.55 -11.36 -2.63
N VAL A 64 0.02 -10.54 -3.51
CA VAL A 64 1.20 -9.72 -3.19
C VAL A 64 0.78 -8.29 -2.95
N GLY A 65 1.13 -7.73 -1.78
CA GLY A 65 1.07 -6.30 -1.55
C GLY A 65 2.11 -5.59 -2.42
N VAL A 66 1.66 -4.93 -3.48
CA VAL A 66 2.54 -4.26 -4.45
C VAL A 66 2.84 -2.82 -4.07
N ALA A 67 1.96 -2.18 -3.31
CA ALA A 67 2.25 -0.89 -2.68
C ALA A 67 1.42 -0.73 -1.41
N THR A 68 2.02 -0.15 -0.37
CA THR A 68 1.33 0.12 0.89
C THR A 68 1.52 1.58 1.27
N VAL A 69 0.43 2.27 1.60
CA VAL A 69 0.42 3.67 2.01
C VAL A 69 0.36 3.76 3.54
N PHE A 70 1.23 4.58 4.10
CA PHE A 70 1.35 4.82 5.54
C PHE A 70 1.23 6.31 5.87
N ALA A 71 0.55 6.61 6.95
CA ALA A 71 0.61 7.90 7.62
C ALA A 71 1.67 7.86 8.71
N VAL A 72 2.63 8.79 8.67
CA VAL A 72 3.55 9.06 9.77
C VAL A 72 2.96 10.21 10.57
N LEU A 73 2.68 9.96 11.85
CA LEU A 73 2.08 10.89 12.79
C LEU A 73 3.14 11.74 13.51
N GLU A 74 2.71 12.78 14.24
CA GLU A 74 3.64 13.70 14.95
C GLU A 74 4.50 12.99 16.00
N ASP A 75 3.94 11.97 16.65
CA ASP A 75 4.66 11.15 17.63
C ASP A 75 5.58 10.09 16.98
N GLY A 76 5.67 10.07 15.65
CA GLY A 76 6.48 9.14 14.87
C GLY A 76 5.84 7.77 14.65
N ARG A 77 4.60 7.52 15.11
CA ARG A 77 3.85 6.31 14.77
C ARG A 77 3.58 6.25 13.27
N LYS A 78 3.57 5.02 12.76
CA LYS A 78 3.26 4.71 11.36
C LYS A 78 1.95 3.95 11.33
N GLU A 79 0.91 4.58 10.83
CA GLU A 79 -0.41 3.97 10.67
C GLU A 79 -0.59 3.52 9.23
N TYR A 80 -1.04 2.29 9.03
CA TYR A 80 -1.45 1.78 7.72
C TYR A 80 -2.70 2.54 7.26
N ILE A 81 -2.76 2.92 5.98
CA ILE A 81 -3.89 3.67 5.39
C ILE A 81 -4.57 2.90 4.28
N GLY A 82 -3.79 2.21 3.45
CA GLY A 82 -4.31 1.42 2.35
C GLY A 82 -3.19 0.73 1.58
N GLU A 83 -3.58 -0.11 0.63
CA GLU A 83 -2.65 -0.83 -0.21
C GLU A 83 -3.24 -1.14 -1.58
N VAL A 84 -2.33 -1.45 -2.49
CA VAL A 84 -2.60 -2.05 -3.78
C VAL A 84 -2.06 -3.46 -3.70
N ARG A 85 -2.91 -4.46 -3.96
CA ARG A 85 -2.52 -5.87 -4.01
C ARG A 85 -2.76 -6.45 -5.38
N ALA A 86 -1.99 -7.46 -5.74
CA ALA A 86 -2.07 -8.10 -7.04
C ALA A 86 -2.03 -9.61 -6.91
N TYR A 87 -2.95 -10.26 -7.64
CA TYR A 87 -3.07 -11.71 -7.71
C TYR A 87 -2.86 -12.17 -9.16
N ASN A 88 -1.71 -12.81 -9.40
CA ASN A 88 -1.38 -13.56 -10.63
C ASN A 88 -1.66 -12.84 -11.97
N TRP A 89 -1.43 -11.53 -12.10
CA TRP A 89 -1.78 -10.76 -13.31
C TRP A 89 -3.25 -10.89 -13.75
N GLU A 90 -4.12 -11.30 -12.84
CA GLU A 90 -5.54 -11.57 -13.11
C GLU A 90 -6.44 -10.58 -12.38
N ALA A 91 -6.08 -10.23 -11.15
CA ALA A 91 -6.86 -9.32 -10.32
C ALA A 91 -5.94 -8.33 -9.59
N ILE A 92 -6.45 -7.13 -9.41
CA ILE A 92 -5.87 -6.07 -8.60
C ILE A 92 -6.90 -5.67 -7.57
N TRP A 93 -6.45 -5.43 -6.36
CA TRP A 93 -7.31 -5.11 -5.24
C TRP A 93 -6.81 -3.82 -4.59
N LEU A 94 -7.66 -2.80 -4.58
CA LEU A 94 -7.37 -1.54 -3.92
C LEU A 94 -8.15 -1.51 -2.61
N SER A 95 -7.46 -1.43 -1.48
CA SER A 95 -8.09 -1.40 -0.16
C SER A 95 -7.58 -0.24 0.67
N THR A 96 -8.38 0.17 1.64
CA THR A 96 -8.02 1.17 2.64
C THR A 96 -8.37 0.65 4.03
N VAL A 97 -8.06 1.42 5.07
CA VAL A 97 -8.53 1.15 6.43
C VAL A 97 -10.06 1.12 6.57
N ASP A 98 -10.78 1.75 5.65
CA ASP A 98 -12.24 1.87 5.71
C ASP A 98 -12.96 0.93 4.75
N PHE A 99 -12.33 0.60 3.63
CA PHE A 99 -12.94 -0.14 2.53
C PHE A 99 -12.08 -1.34 2.17
N ASP A 100 -12.73 -2.50 2.15
CA ASP A 100 -12.09 -3.74 1.76
C ASP A 100 -11.71 -3.69 0.27
N GLU A 101 -12.58 -3.19 -0.61
CA GLU A 101 -12.37 -3.11 -2.06
C GLU A 101 -12.84 -1.77 -2.61
N ILE A 102 -12.06 -1.15 -3.49
CA ILE A 102 -12.41 0.04 -4.27
C ILE A 102 -12.01 -0.21 -5.73
N ASP A 103 -12.97 -0.05 -6.66
CA ASP A 103 -12.78 -0.39 -8.08
C ASP A 103 -12.03 0.69 -8.88
N ASP A 104 -11.98 1.93 -8.39
CA ASP A 104 -11.41 3.08 -9.08
C ASP A 104 -10.24 3.68 -8.30
N ALA A 105 -9.12 3.94 -8.98
CA ALA A 105 -7.91 4.46 -8.33
C ALA A 105 -8.07 5.89 -7.78
N HIS A 106 -8.91 6.72 -8.40
CA HIS A 106 -9.16 8.07 -7.90
C HIS A 106 -10.02 8.02 -6.64
N GLU A 107 -11.10 7.23 -6.64
CA GLU A 107 -11.93 7.02 -5.44
C GLU A 107 -11.11 6.38 -4.30
N TRP A 108 -10.21 5.45 -4.64
CA TRP A 108 -9.27 4.86 -3.67
C TRP A 108 -8.34 5.92 -3.07
N TRP A 109 -7.80 6.79 -3.91
CA TRP A 109 -6.92 7.87 -3.47
C TRP A 109 -7.64 8.90 -2.60
N GLU A 110 -8.86 9.31 -2.96
CA GLU A 110 -9.69 10.17 -2.12
C GLU A 110 -9.89 9.55 -0.74
N SER A 111 -10.19 8.24 -0.69
CA SER A 111 -10.34 7.50 0.56
C SER A 111 -9.06 7.47 1.40
N VAL A 112 -7.89 7.32 0.76
CA VAL A 112 -6.57 7.39 1.42
C VAL A 112 -6.35 8.77 2.05
N ILE A 113 -6.64 9.85 1.31
CA ILE A 113 -6.49 11.22 1.80
C ILE A 113 -7.45 11.51 2.95
N GLU A 114 -8.72 11.10 2.83
CA GLU A 114 -9.71 11.27 3.89
C GLU A 114 -9.30 10.55 5.18
N ALA A 115 -8.81 9.31 5.07
CA ALA A 115 -8.31 8.55 6.21
C ALA A 115 -7.13 9.27 6.89
N TYR A 116 -6.17 9.77 6.12
CA TYR A 116 -5.04 10.55 6.64
C TYR A 116 -5.48 11.84 7.34
N GLU A 117 -6.42 12.59 6.76
CA GLU A 117 -6.96 13.81 7.38
C GLU A 117 -7.69 13.53 8.70
N ARG A 118 -8.40 12.40 8.81
CA ARG A 118 -9.09 12.04 10.06
C ARG A 118 -8.09 11.69 11.15
N LEU A 119 -6.99 11.01 10.82
CA LEU A 119 -5.94 10.68 11.78
C LEU A 119 -5.27 11.95 12.33
N THR A 120 -4.84 12.85 11.45
CA THR A 120 -4.19 14.11 11.85
C THR A 120 -5.12 15.00 12.69
N LYS A 121 -6.39 15.15 12.30
CA LYS A 121 -7.40 15.90 13.10
C LYS A 121 -7.71 15.25 14.47
N SER A 122 -7.41 13.96 14.66
CA SER A 122 -7.62 13.27 15.92
C SER A 122 -6.47 13.49 16.92
N GLU A 123 -5.26 13.71 16.41
CA GLU A 123 -4.09 14.11 17.22
C GLU A 123 -4.29 15.49 17.82
N ASP A 124 -4.73 16.47 17.02
CA ASP A 124 -5.02 17.85 17.45
C ASP A 124 -6.00 17.94 18.64
N LYS A 125 -6.87 16.93 18.80
CA LYS A 125 -7.88 16.90 19.86
C LYS A 125 -7.38 16.30 21.18
N HIS A 126 -6.24 15.62 21.18
CA HIS A 126 -5.65 15.02 22.39
C HIS A 126 -4.67 15.96 23.12
N ASP A 127 -4.34 17.11 22.53
CA ASP A 127 -3.44 18.13 23.09
C ASP A 127 -4.14 19.32 23.77
N ILE A 128 -5.42 19.17 24.19
CA ILE A 128 -6.21 20.20 24.90
C ILE A 128 -6.58 19.78 26.33
#